data_AF-A0A1Y1L3W8-F1
#
_entry.id   AF-A0A1Y1L3W8-F1
#
_cell.length_a   1.000
_cell.length_b   1.000
_cell.length_c   1.000
_cell.angle_alpha   90.00
_cell.angle_beta   90.00
_cell.angle_gamma   90.00
#
_symmetry.space_group_name_H-M   'P 1'
#
loop_
_entity.id
_entity.type
_entity.pdbx_description
1 polymer ?
#
loop_
_entity_poly.entity_id
_entity_poly.type
_entity_poly.pdbx_seq_one_letter_code
_entity_poly.pdbx_strand_id
1 'polypeptide(L)'
;MLDKRAYCNLWDRHIFINTTWLGEVHVLSTSLFGQMENTEKSAVADLNNAKQFLKGFGELFYIINPNTTSYSHVENVPNFVLNAWPYFLFFIILENILLWMNKKPTYRLNDSLTSLSIAIVSVTVRLTFRGAESYAYVYLYENYHFVDLPWNHPSTWYMAALGVDFCYYWMHRAAHEVHILWAQHQVHHSSEEFNMVVTLRHSVLHGWCGFLGTSQARLLELKKFGSS
;
A
#
# COMPACT_ATOMS: atom_id res chain seq x y z
N MET A 1 9.27 22.54 -28.17
CA MET A 1 10.09 22.53 -26.94
C MET A 1 10.14 23.94 -26.40
N LEU A 2 9.51 24.21 -25.26
CA LEU A 2 9.67 25.46 -24.54
C LEU A 2 9.95 25.18 -23.07
N ASP A 3 10.86 26.00 -22.58
CA ASP A 3 11.79 25.87 -21.48
C ASP A 3 11.19 26.28 -20.12
N LYS A 4 11.74 25.69 -19.06
CA LYS A 4 11.42 25.89 -17.64
C LYS A 4 11.96 27.25 -17.17
N ARG A 5 11.18 28.33 -17.24
CA ARG A 5 11.63 29.61 -16.64
C ARG A 5 10.54 30.69 -16.40
N ALA A 6 9.43 30.37 -15.72
CA ALA A 6 8.41 31.40 -15.43
C ALA A 6 7.55 31.19 -14.17
N TYR A 7 8.02 30.42 -13.17
CA TYR A 7 7.29 30.22 -11.90
C TYR A 7 7.84 31.08 -10.75
N CYS A 8 8.34 32.28 -11.07
CA CYS A 8 8.59 33.33 -10.08
C CYS A 8 7.60 34.47 -10.32
N ASN A 9 6.95 34.90 -9.24
CA ASN A 9 6.12 36.09 -9.08
C ASN A 9 4.61 35.87 -9.20
N LEU A 10 3.95 35.61 -8.07
CA LEU A 10 2.60 36.10 -7.77
C LEU A 10 2.24 35.81 -6.30
N TRP A 11 2.98 36.46 -5.40
CA TRP A 11 2.56 36.74 -4.03
C TRP A 11 2.48 38.26 -3.90
N ASP A 12 1.27 38.82 -3.98
CA ASP A 12 0.84 40.03 -3.24
C ASP A 12 -0.53 40.52 -3.71
N ARG A 13 -1.51 40.55 -2.79
CA ARG A 13 -2.27 41.78 -2.46
C ARG A 13 -3.23 41.58 -1.27
N HIS A 14 -3.06 42.49 -0.32
CA HIS A 14 -3.71 42.65 1.00
C HIS A 14 -5.20 42.99 1.00
N ILE A 15 -5.89 42.71 2.12
CA ILE A 15 -6.86 43.63 2.76
C ILE A 15 -6.68 43.60 4.31
N PHE A 16 -6.58 44.78 4.91
CA PHE A 16 -6.55 45.12 6.35
C PHE A 16 -7.94 45.54 6.83
N ILE A 17 -8.34 45.23 8.08
CA ILE A 17 -9.22 46.08 8.92
C ILE A 17 -8.80 45.99 10.39
N ASN A 18 -8.81 47.15 11.07
CA ASN A 18 -8.29 47.44 12.41
C ASN A 18 -9.37 47.34 13.53
N THR A 19 -8.89 47.35 14.78
CA THR A 19 -9.53 47.11 16.09
C THR A 19 -10.43 48.24 16.64
N THR A 20 -11.39 47.90 17.52
CA THR A 20 -11.62 48.61 18.82
C THR A 20 -12.43 47.78 19.85
N TRP A 21 -11.94 47.82 21.09
CA TRP A 21 -12.36 47.43 22.46
C TRP A 21 -13.81 47.78 22.91
N LEU A 22 -14.44 47.34 24.03
CA LEU A 22 -14.08 46.79 25.36
C LEU A 22 -15.38 46.23 26.02
N GLY A 23 -15.32 45.19 26.88
CA GLY A 23 -16.34 44.94 27.92
C GLY A 23 -16.61 43.47 28.28
N GLU A 24 -16.72 43.19 29.58
CA GLU A 24 -17.14 41.92 30.24
C GLU A 24 -16.05 40.88 30.56
N VAL A 25 -15.24 41.21 31.58
CA VAL A 25 -14.42 40.25 32.31
C VAL A 25 -15.14 39.95 33.63
N HIS A 26 -15.76 38.77 33.75
CA HIS A 26 -15.75 37.95 34.98
C HIS A 26 -16.57 36.64 34.92
N VAL A 27 -17.30 36.36 33.84
CA VAL A 27 -18.03 35.07 33.65
C VAL A 27 -17.41 34.17 32.56
N LEU A 28 -16.49 34.71 31.76
CA LEU A 28 -15.84 34.00 30.64
C LEU A 28 -14.71 33.05 31.06
N SER A 29 -14.20 33.11 32.29
CA SER A 29 -13.00 32.33 32.68
C SER A 29 -13.20 30.81 32.52
N THR A 30 -14.27 30.24 33.06
CA THR A 30 -14.49 28.79 33.04
C THR A 30 -14.90 28.25 31.67
N SER A 31 -15.64 29.02 30.87
CA SER A 31 -16.01 28.64 29.50
C SER A 31 -14.87 28.82 28.50
N LEU A 32 -14.04 29.86 28.68
CA LEU A 32 -12.86 30.10 27.86
C LEU A 32 -11.76 29.08 28.19
N PHE A 33 -11.57 28.70 29.47
CA PHE A 33 -10.67 27.59 29.83
C PHE A 33 -11.14 26.26 29.22
N GLY A 34 -12.43 25.95 29.26
CA GLY A 34 -12.98 24.76 28.60
C GLY A 34 -12.86 24.80 27.06
N GLN A 35 -13.04 25.97 26.44
CA GLN A 35 -12.79 26.16 25.01
C GLN A 35 -11.30 26.04 24.68
N MET A 36 -10.40 26.62 25.49
CA MET A 36 -8.96 26.54 25.30
C MET A 36 -8.45 25.11 25.48
N GLU A 37 -8.93 24.37 26.47
CA GLU A 37 -8.57 22.96 26.68
C GLU A 37 -9.07 22.08 25.52
N ASN A 38 -10.29 22.33 25.02
CA ASN A 38 -10.81 21.63 23.84
C ASN A 38 -10.04 22.00 22.55
N THR A 39 -9.64 23.26 22.42
CA THR A 39 -8.85 23.75 21.27
C THR A 39 -7.43 23.17 21.31
N GLU A 40 -6.82 23.08 22.49
CA GLU A 40 -5.52 22.47 22.71
C GLU A 40 -5.58 20.96 22.41
N LYS A 41 -6.59 20.26 22.92
CA LYS A 41 -6.82 18.84 22.59
C LYS A 41 -7.02 18.61 21.09
N SER A 42 -7.78 19.49 20.43
CA SER A 42 -7.95 19.45 18.96
C SER A 42 -6.63 19.65 18.24
N ALA A 43 -5.86 20.68 18.61
CA ALA A 43 -4.57 20.98 17.99
C ALA A 43 -3.54 19.85 18.20
N VAL A 44 -3.52 19.23 19.39
CA VAL A 44 -2.69 18.07 19.69
C VAL A 44 -3.14 16.86 18.87
N ALA A 45 -4.44 16.63 18.72
CA ALA A 45 -4.96 15.57 17.86
C ALA A 45 -4.57 15.79 16.39
N ASP A 46 -4.71 17.02 15.87
CA ASP A 46 -4.32 17.39 14.51
C ASP A 46 -2.82 17.21 14.29
N LEU A 47 -1.99 17.60 15.24
CA LEU A 47 -0.54 17.38 15.20
C LEU A 47 -0.18 15.90 15.18
N ASN A 48 -0.86 15.09 16.00
CA ASN A 48 -0.64 13.64 16.05
C ASN A 48 -1.07 12.98 14.73
N ASN A 49 -2.21 13.39 14.17
CA ASN A 49 -2.69 12.95 12.87
C ASN A 49 -1.68 13.30 11.76
N ALA A 50 -1.16 14.54 11.77
CA ALA A 50 -0.16 14.99 10.81
C ALA A 50 1.15 14.20 10.93
N LYS A 51 1.64 13.95 12.15
CA LYS A 51 2.83 13.12 12.40
C LYS A 51 2.62 11.68 11.91
N GLN A 52 1.45 11.10 12.16
CA GLN A 52 1.12 9.75 11.73
C GLN A 52 1.04 9.65 10.19
N PHE A 53 0.42 10.64 9.55
CA PHE A 53 0.38 10.74 8.09
C PHE A 53 1.78 10.88 7.48
N LEU A 54 2.63 11.77 8.02
CA LEU A 54 4.00 11.93 7.53
C LEU A 54 4.85 10.68 7.75
N LYS A 55 4.66 9.97 8.86
CA LYS A 55 5.31 8.68 9.10
C LYS A 55 4.89 7.66 8.04
N GLY A 56 3.58 7.47 7.83
CA GLY A 56 3.09 6.53 6.82
C GLY A 56 3.48 6.92 5.40
N PHE A 57 3.54 8.22 5.10
CA PHE A 57 4.06 8.72 3.82
C PHE A 57 5.55 8.38 3.65
N GLY A 58 6.37 8.56 4.69
CA GLY A 58 7.78 8.15 4.67
C GLY A 58 7.96 6.65 4.47
N GLU A 59 7.09 5.83 5.08
CA GLU A 59 7.08 4.37 4.91
C GLU A 59 6.90 3.93 3.44
N LEU A 60 6.13 4.66 2.63
CA LEU A 60 5.98 4.39 1.20
C LEU A 60 7.29 4.51 0.41
N PHE A 61 8.19 5.38 0.87
CA PHE A 61 9.47 5.66 0.22
C PHE A 61 10.64 4.99 0.95
N TYR A 62 10.37 3.97 1.77
CA TYR A 62 11.37 3.28 2.58
C TYR A 62 12.16 4.21 3.53
N ILE A 63 11.61 5.38 3.86
CA ILE A 63 12.17 6.31 4.84
C ILE A 63 11.71 5.85 6.22
N ILE A 64 12.28 4.74 6.68
CA ILE A 64 11.89 4.05 7.91
C ILE A 64 13.09 3.89 8.84
N ASN A 65 12.85 4.01 10.15
CA ASN A 65 13.84 3.68 11.15
C ASN A 65 13.68 2.20 11.54
N PRO A 66 14.68 1.34 11.32
CA PRO A 66 14.59 -0.10 11.58
C PRO A 66 14.27 -0.44 13.04
N ASN A 67 14.67 0.41 13.98
CA ASN A 67 14.36 0.21 15.41
C ASN A 67 12.87 0.35 15.73
N THR A 68 12.11 1.05 14.87
CA THR A 68 10.68 1.32 15.06
C THR A 68 9.78 0.47 14.18
N THR A 69 10.36 -0.28 13.23
CA THR A 69 9.64 -1.11 12.25
C THR A 69 10.01 -2.60 12.36
N SER A 70 10.90 -2.96 13.30
CA SER A 70 11.21 -4.35 13.63
C SER A 70 10.38 -4.79 14.83
N TYR A 71 9.59 -5.85 14.66
CA TYR A 71 8.71 -6.40 15.70
C TYR A 71 9.18 -7.81 16.07
N SER A 72 9.18 -8.13 17.37
CA SER A 72 9.51 -9.47 17.87
C SER A 72 8.37 -10.48 17.71
N HIS A 73 7.14 -9.99 17.64
CA HIS A 73 5.93 -10.79 17.54
C HIS A 73 5.09 -10.32 16.35
N VAL A 74 4.43 -11.27 15.67
CA VAL A 74 3.70 -10.98 14.42
C VAL A 74 2.42 -10.20 14.68
N GLU A 75 1.78 -10.41 15.84
CA GLU A 75 0.61 -9.64 16.27
C GLU A 75 0.86 -8.13 16.38
N ASN A 76 2.12 -7.73 16.55
CA ASN A 76 2.51 -6.32 16.64
C ASN A 76 2.80 -5.70 15.27
N VAL A 77 2.85 -6.49 14.19
CA VAL A 77 3.15 -6.02 12.84
C VAL A 77 1.91 -5.33 12.28
N PRO A 78 1.97 -4.02 11.97
CA PRO A 78 0.85 -3.32 11.35
C PRO A 78 0.53 -3.90 9.98
N ASN A 79 -0.74 -3.84 9.59
CA ASN A 79 -1.13 -4.19 8.24
C ASN A 79 -0.75 -3.06 7.26
N PHE A 80 0.48 -3.10 6.77
CA PHE A 80 1.02 -2.09 5.85
C PHE A 80 0.20 -1.95 4.57
N VAL A 81 -0.43 -3.03 4.09
CA VAL A 81 -1.29 -2.99 2.90
C VAL A 81 -2.53 -2.13 3.16
N LEU A 82 -3.20 -2.33 4.30
CA LEU A 82 -4.35 -1.51 4.70
C LEU A 82 -3.94 -0.05 4.91
N ASN A 83 -2.78 0.19 5.52
CA ASN A 83 -2.26 1.54 5.75
C ASN A 83 -1.88 2.27 4.46
N ALA A 84 -1.53 1.56 3.38
CA ALA A 84 -1.14 2.15 2.10
C ALA A 84 -2.34 2.64 1.25
N TRP A 85 -3.54 2.07 1.43
CA TRP A 85 -4.72 2.38 0.62
C TRP A 85 -5.09 3.88 0.54
N PRO A 86 -5.10 4.65 1.66
CA PRO A 86 -5.40 6.08 1.60
C PRO A 86 -4.45 6.87 0.70
N TYR A 87 -3.15 6.54 0.75
CA TYR A 87 -2.15 7.18 -0.09
C TYR A 87 -2.31 6.80 -1.56
N PHE A 88 -2.61 5.53 -1.84
CA PHE A 88 -2.88 5.07 -3.20
C PHE A 88 -4.08 5.81 -3.83
N LEU A 89 -5.18 5.95 -3.09
CA LEU A 89 -6.34 6.74 -3.52
C LEU A 89 -6.00 8.22 -3.70
N PHE A 90 -5.25 8.80 -2.77
CA PHE A 90 -4.76 10.17 -2.87
C PHE A 90 -3.98 10.40 -4.16
N PHE A 91 -3.05 9.51 -4.50
CA PHE A 91 -2.24 9.65 -5.71
C PHE A 91 -3.05 9.42 -7.00
N ILE A 92 -4.06 8.54 -7.01
CA ILE A 92 -5.00 8.42 -8.14
C ILE A 92 -5.73 9.74 -8.39
N ILE A 93 -6.24 10.37 -7.31
CA ILE A 93 -6.95 11.66 -7.40
C ILE A 93 -5.98 12.75 -7.86
N LEU A 94 -4.78 12.81 -7.26
CA LEU A 94 -3.74 13.77 -7.60
C LEU A 94 -3.32 13.64 -9.07
N GLU A 95 -3.10 12.43 -9.57
CA GLU A 95 -2.78 12.18 -10.98
C GLU A 95 -3.88 12.73 -11.89
N ASN A 96 -5.16 12.47 -11.58
CA ASN A 96 -6.28 12.98 -12.36
C ASN A 96 -6.37 14.51 -12.34
N ILE A 97 -6.15 15.15 -11.18
CA ILE A 97 -6.13 16.61 -11.06
C ILE A 97 -4.98 17.18 -11.91
N LEU A 98 -3.79 16.59 -11.84
CA LEU A 98 -2.62 17.03 -12.63
C LEU A 98 -2.86 16.85 -14.14
N LEU A 99 -3.50 15.76 -14.57
CA LEU A 99 -3.86 15.56 -15.98
C LEU A 99 -4.87 16.63 -16.45
N TRP A 100 -5.88 16.90 -15.63
CA TRP A 100 -6.89 17.93 -15.90
C TRP A 100 -6.26 19.33 -15.99
N MET A 101 -5.41 19.71 -15.04
CA MET A 101 -4.69 20.99 -15.05
C MET A 101 -3.80 21.14 -16.29
N ASN A 102 -3.19 20.04 -16.75
CA ASN A 102 -2.34 20.01 -17.94
C ASN A 102 -3.12 19.84 -19.26
N LYS A 103 -4.45 19.83 -19.24
CA LYS A 103 -5.33 19.59 -20.40
C LYS A 103 -4.97 18.30 -21.16
N LYS A 104 -4.44 17.31 -20.45
CA LYS A 104 -4.19 15.97 -20.97
C LYS A 104 -5.47 15.15 -20.82
N PRO A 105 -5.67 14.10 -21.65
CA PRO A 105 -6.78 13.17 -21.44
C PRO A 105 -6.71 12.60 -20.02
N THR A 106 -7.82 12.73 -19.29
CA THR A 106 -8.01 12.07 -17.99
C THR A 106 -8.31 10.59 -18.20
N TYR A 107 -8.32 9.82 -17.11
CA TYR A 107 -8.55 8.39 -17.18
C TYR A 107 -9.80 8.04 -17.97
N ARG A 108 -9.68 7.04 -18.84
CA ARG A 108 -10.84 6.44 -19.49
C ARG A 108 -11.60 5.59 -18.46
N LEU A 109 -12.80 6.04 -18.10
CA LEU A 109 -13.62 5.36 -17.08
C LEU A 109 -13.88 3.89 -17.38
N ASN A 110 -13.98 3.52 -18.67
CA ASN A 110 -14.16 2.13 -19.09
C ASN A 110 -12.97 1.23 -18.71
N ASP A 111 -11.74 1.70 -18.89
CA ASP A 111 -10.54 0.93 -18.55
C ASP A 111 -10.31 0.88 -17.03
N SER A 112 -10.59 1.99 -16.33
CA SER A 112 -10.57 2.04 -14.86
C SER A 112 -11.60 1.08 -14.25
N LEU A 113 -12.83 1.05 -14.77
CA LEU A 113 -13.89 0.16 -14.30
C LEU A 113 -13.58 -1.30 -14.62
N THR A 114 -13.00 -1.58 -15.79
CA THR A 114 -12.57 -2.93 -16.17
C THR A 114 -11.48 -3.43 -15.23
N SER A 115 -10.47 -2.60 -14.94
CA SER A 115 -9.38 -2.92 -14.02
C SER A 115 -9.90 -3.19 -12.61
N LEU A 116 -10.83 -2.36 -12.12
CA LEU A 116 -11.47 -2.56 -10.82
C LEU A 116 -12.30 -3.85 -10.77
N SER A 117 -13.06 -4.13 -11.82
CA SER A 117 -13.89 -5.34 -11.91
C SER A 117 -13.03 -6.61 -11.89
N ILE A 118 -11.93 -6.62 -12.65
CA ILE A 118 -10.96 -7.71 -12.66
C ILE A 118 -10.32 -7.90 -11.29
N ALA A 119 -10.00 -6.80 -10.58
CA ALA A 119 -9.45 -6.86 -9.23
C ALA A 119 -10.42 -7.54 -8.25
N ILE A 120 -11.71 -7.15 -8.27
CA ILE A 120 -12.75 -7.73 -7.41
C ILE A 120 -12.89 -9.23 -7.69
N VAL A 121 -13.02 -9.63 -8.96
CA VAL A 121 -13.14 -11.04 -9.36
C VAL A 121 -11.91 -11.84 -8.93
N SER A 122 -10.71 -11.27 -9.11
CA SER A 122 -9.45 -11.92 -8.72
C SER A 122 -9.35 -12.13 -7.21
N VAL A 123 -9.85 -11.19 -6.39
CA VAL A 123 -9.93 -11.35 -4.93
C VAL A 123 -10.93 -12.44 -4.56
N THR A 124 -12.14 -12.43 -5.15
CA THR A 124 -13.18 -13.44 -4.86
C THR A 124 -12.71 -14.85 -5.16
N VAL A 125 -12.13 -15.08 -6.35
CA VAL A 125 -11.63 -16.40 -6.73
C VAL A 125 -10.45 -16.81 -5.84
N ARG A 126 -9.53 -15.89 -5.52
CA ARG A 126 -8.41 -16.18 -4.62
C ARG A 126 -8.89 -16.68 -3.26
N LEU A 127 -9.95 -16.08 -2.70
CA LEU A 127 -10.51 -16.53 -1.42
C LEU A 127 -11.00 -17.98 -1.48
N THR A 128 -11.63 -18.39 -2.59
CA THR A 128 -12.12 -19.76 -2.78
C THR A 128 -10.99 -20.79 -2.77
N PHE A 129 -9.85 -20.47 -3.38
CA PHE A 129 -8.75 -21.44 -3.57
C PHE A 129 -7.61 -21.31 -2.55
N ARG A 130 -7.67 -20.31 -1.65
CA ARG A 130 -6.63 -20.06 -0.64
C ARG A 130 -6.38 -21.24 0.30
N GLY A 131 -7.44 -21.98 0.63
CA GLY A 131 -7.35 -23.19 1.46
C GLY A 131 -6.61 -24.32 0.74
N ALA A 132 -6.93 -24.56 -0.53
CA ALA A 132 -6.28 -25.59 -1.35
C ALA A 132 -4.78 -25.28 -1.56
N GLU A 133 -4.47 -24.00 -1.81
CA GLU A 133 -3.10 -23.49 -1.88
C GLU A 133 -2.34 -23.79 -0.58
N SER A 134 -2.89 -23.40 0.56
CA SER A 134 -2.26 -23.61 1.88
C SER A 134 -2.06 -25.10 2.19
N TYR A 135 -3.05 -25.93 1.86
CA TYR A 135 -2.97 -27.38 2.03
C TYR A 135 -1.86 -27.99 1.17
N ALA A 136 -1.79 -27.62 -0.11
CA ALA A 136 -0.75 -28.10 -1.01
C ALA A 136 0.65 -27.76 -0.50
N TYR A 137 0.84 -26.58 0.12
CA TYR A 137 2.13 -26.18 0.68
C TYR A 137 2.52 -27.07 1.85
N VAL A 138 1.60 -27.26 2.81
CA VAL A 138 1.84 -28.11 3.99
C VAL A 138 2.12 -29.54 3.55
N TYR A 139 1.33 -30.07 2.61
CA TYR A 139 1.54 -31.42 2.07
C TYR A 139 2.92 -31.56 1.44
N LEU A 140 3.34 -30.61 0.60
CA LEU A 140 4.67 -30.63 -0.02
C LEU A 140 5.78 -30.50 1.01
N TYR A 141 5.64 -29.63 1.99
CA TYR A 141 6.62 -29.47 3.07
C TYR A 141 6.76 -30.77 3.87
N GLU A 142 5.67 -31.33 4.38
CA GLU A 142 5.72 -32.52 5.24
C GLU A 142 6.23 -33.78 4.51
N ASN A 143 6.03 -33.89 3.18
CA ASN A 143 6.42 -35.10 2.42
C ASN A 143 7.71 -34.96 1.61
N TYR A 144 8.09 -33.74 1.21
CA TYR A 144 9.18 -33.50 0.23
C TYR A 144 10.20 -32.44 0.65
N HIS A 145 10.21 -31.98 1.91
CA HIS A 145 11.32 -31.15 2.38
C HIS A 145 12.60 -31.99 2.50
N PHE A 146 13.72 -31.44 2.01
CA PHE A 146 15.03 -32.08 2.11
C PHE A 146 15.88 -31.50 3.24
N VAL A 147 15.67 -30.23 3.58
CA VAL A 147 16.47 -29.47 4.54
C VAL A 147 15.56 -28.58 5.36
N ASP A 148 15.67 -28.68 6.67
CA ASP A 148 15.07 -27.73 7.59
C ASP A 148 15.96 -26.50 7.75
N LEU A 149 15.42 -25.35 7.36
CA LEU A 149 16.11 -24.08 7.47
C LEU A 149 15.74 -23.40 8.78
N PRO A 150 16.70 -23.17 9.70
CA PRO A 150 16.42 -22.57 10.99
C PRO A 150 16.02 -21.10 10.84
N TRP A 151 14.90 -20.73 11.47
CA TRP A 151 14.30 -19.39 11.37
C TRP A 151 15.20 -18.26 11.89
N ASN A 152 16.00 -18.56 12.92
CA ASN A 152 16.87 -17.62 13.61
C ASN A 152 18.18 -17.33 12.86
N HIS A 153 18.45 -18.03 11.74
CA HIS A 153 19.69 -17.85 11.01
C HIS A 153 19.50 -16.92 9.80
N PRO A 154 20.29 -15.84 9.66
CA PRO A 154 20.16 -14.91 8.53
C PRO A 154 20.29 -15.58 7.16
N SER A 155 21.11 -16.62 7.03
CA SER A 155 21.26 -17.33 5.74
C SER A 155 19.95 -17.94 5.24
N THR A 156 19.05 -18.38 6.12
CA THR A 156 17.71 -18.88 5.74
C THR A 156 16.96 -17.83 4.96
N TRP A 157 16.98 -16.59 5.43
CA TRP A 157 16.30 -15.46 4.81
C TRP A 157 16.95 -15.04 3.50
N TYR A 158 18.29 -15.02 3.43
CA TYR A 158 18.99 -14.73 2.18
C TYR A 158 18.72 -15.81 1.12
N MET A 159 18.75 -17.09 1.48
CA MET A 159 18.43 -18.17 0.55
C MET A 159 16.97 -18.15 0.13
N ALA A 160 16.03 -17.86 1.04
CA ALA A 160 14.63 -17.68 0.72
C ALA A 160 14.42 -16.52 -0.24
N ALA A 161 15.04 -15.35 0.02
CA ALA A 161 14.95 -14.19 -0.86
C ALA A 161 15.46 -14.50 -2.28
N LEU A 162 16.64 -15.12 -2.39
CA LEU A 162 17.21 -15.52 -3.68
C LEU A 162 16.38 -16.58 -4.39
N GLY A 163 15.86 -17.57 -3.66
CA GLY A 163 15.02 -18.63 -4.21
C GLY A 163 13.68 -18.09 -4.72
N VAL A 164 13.04 -17.20 -3.97
CA VAL A 164 11.80 -16.53 -4.39
C VAL A 164 12.05 -15.67 -5.62
N ASP A 165 13.12 -14.87 -5.64
CA ASP A 165 13.46 -14.01 -6.78
C ASP A 165 13.77 -14.83 -8.05
N PHE A 166 14.53 -15.92 -7.90
CA PHE A 166 14.81 -16.86 -8.99
C PHE A 166 13.52 -17.49 -9.55
N CYS A 167 12.67 -18.04 -8.68
CA CYS A 167 11.39 -18.62 -9.09
C CYS A 167 10.48 -17.59 -9.76
N TYR A 168 10.45 -16.36 -9.23
CA TYR A 168 9.69 -15.26 -9.80
C TYR A 168 10.20 -14.91 -11.21
N TYR A 169 11.52 -14.76 -11.39
CA TYR A 169 12.13 -14.50 -12.70
C TYR A 169 11.74 -15.56 -13.73
N TRP A 170 11.89 -16.85 -13.39
CA TRP A 170 11.58 -17.93 -14.33
C TRP A 170 10.09 -18.05 -14.63
N MET A 171 9.24 -17.86 -13.63
CA MET A 171 7.80 -17.84 -13.85
C MET A 171 7.40 -16.67 -14.77
N HIS A 172 7.96 -15.48 -14.54
CA HIS A 172 7.72 -14.32 -15.38
C HIS A 172 8.23 -14.55 -16.81
N ARG A 173 9.46 -15.08 -16.97
CA ARG A 173 9.98 -15.46 -18.29
C ARG A 173 9.08 -16.46 -19.00
N ALA A 174 8.69 -17.53 -18.32
CA ALA A 174 7.78 -18.54 -18.87
C ALA A 174 6.42 -17.94 -19.26
N ALA A 175 5.96 -16.89 -18.55
CA ALA A 175 4.77 -16.14 -18.89
C ALA A 175 4.88 -15.37 -20.21
N HIS A 176 6.09 -14.99 -20.63
CA HIS A 176 6.34 -14.39 -21.95
C HIS A 176 6.59 -15.43 -23.06
N GLU A 177 6.94 -16.67 -22.71
CA GLU A 177 7.33 -17.70 -23.69
C GLU A 177 6.25 -18.77 -23.94
N VAL A 178 5.38 -19.07 -22.96
CA VAL A 178 4.39 -20.16 -23.04
C VAL A 178 2.98 -19.60 -23.24
N HIS A 179 2.28 -20.02 -24.29
CA HIS A 179 0.98 -19.45 -24.69
C HIS A 179 -0.08 -19.37 -23.58
N ILE A 180 -0.22 -20.41 -22.75
CA ILE A 180 -1.22 -20.41 -21.67
C ILE A 180 -0.83 -19.44 -20.54
N LEU A 181 0.46 -19.30 -20.25
CA LEU A 181 0.98 -18.37 -19.26
C LEU A 181 1.01 -16.93 -19.80
N TRP A 182 1.15 -16.77 -21.11
CA TRP A 182 0.96 -15.49 -21.78
C TRP A 182 -0.48 -15.04 -21.72
N ALA A 183 -1.45 -15.94 -21.99
CA ALA A 183 -2.86 -15.60 -22.00
C ALA A 183 -3.35 -14.96 -20.69
N GLN A 184 -2.81 -15.41 -19.55
CA GLN A 184 -3.08 -14.82 -18.24
C GLN A 184 -2.19 -13.60 -17.92
N HIS A 185 -0.95 -13.56 -18.39
CA HIS A 185 -0.03 -12.45 -18.12
C HIS A 185 -0.36 -11.19 -18.94
N GLN A 186 -0.73 -11.34 -20.21
CA GLN A 186 -1.07 -10.23 -21.12
C GLN A 186 -2.19 -9.33 -20.58
N VAL A 187 -3.07 -9.85 -19.70
CA VAL A 187 -4.14 -9.06 -19.06
C VAL A 187 -3.56 -7.85 -18.31
N HIS A 188 -2.39 -8.00 -17.69
CA HIS A 188 -1.73 -6.93 -16.95
C HIS A 188 -1.11 -5.89 -17.91
N HIS A 189 -0.72 -6.31 -19.11
CA HIS A 189 -0.17 -5.46 -20.17
C HIS A 189 -1.23 -4.94 -21.15
N SER A 190 -2.51 -5.26 -20.94
CA SER A 190 -3.57 -4.95 -21.90
C SER A 190 -4.13 -3.53 -21.80
N SER A 191 -3.66 -2.73 -20.84
CA SER A 191 -4.00 -1.31 -20.81
C SER A 191 -3.21 -0.53 -21.85
N GLU A 192 -3.91 0.29 -22.62
CA GLU A 192 -3.31 1.25 -23.56
C GLU A 192 -2.72 2.48 -22.84
N GLU A 193 -3.18 2.74 -21.61
CA GLU A 193 -2.79 3.89 -20.81
C GLU A 193 -1.96 3.46 -19.59
N PHE A 194 -0.88 4.18 -19.31
CA PHE A 194 -0.12 4.01 -18.08
C PHE A 194 -0.71 4.92 -17.00
N ASN A 195 -1.47 4.34 -16.07
CA ASN A 195 -2.08 5.05 -14.95
C ASN A 195 -2.04 4.21 -13.66
N MET A 196 -2.27 4.84 -12.51
CA MET A 196 -2.21 4.18 -11.21
C MET A 196 -3.24 3.04 -11.03
N VAL A 197 -4.41 3.11 -11.68
CA VAL A 197 -5.49 2.11 -11.53
C VAL A 197 -5.17 0.80 -12.26
N VAL A 198 -4.36 0.85 -13.32
CA VAL A 198 -3.88 -0.33 -14.06
C VAL A 198 -3.08 -1.28 -13.16
N THR A 199 -2.46 -0.78 -12.08
CA THR A 199 -1.77 -1.63 -11.10
C THR A 199 -2.68 -2.63 -10.40
N LEU A 200 -3.99 -2.41 -10.39
CA LEU A 200 -4.98 -3.33 -9.82
C LEU A 200 -5.36 -4.46 -10.78
N ARG A 201 -4.97 -4.36 -12.07
CA ARG A 201 -5.38 -5.26 -13.14
C ARG A 201 -4.52 -6.51 -13.14
N HIS A 202 -4.80 -7.42 -12.21
CA HIS A 202 -4.17 -8.73 -12.17
C HIS A 202 -5.10 -9.82 -12.67
N SER A 203 -4.54 -10.84 -13.32
CA SER A 203 -5.32 -12.00 -13.76
C SER A 203 -5.75 -12.81 -12.55
N VAL A 204 -6.88 -13.51 -12.69
CA VAL A 204 -7.40 -14.39 -11.65
C VAL A 204 -6.39 -15.50 -11.29
N LEU A 205 -5.60 -15.93 -12.27
CA LEU A 205 -4.59 -16.98 -12.12
C LEU A 205 -3.25 -16.47 -11.57
N HIS A 206 -3.03 -15.14 -11.53
CA HIS A 206 -1.79 -14.54 -11.04
C HIS A 206 -1.42 -15.04 -9.64
N GLY A 207 -2.43 -15.22 -8.77
CA GLY A 207 -2.22 -15.72 -7.40
C GLY A 207 -1.66 -17.13 -7.32
N TRP A 208 -2.02 -17.99 -8.26
CA TRP A 208 -1.65 -19.40 -8.28
C TRP A 208 -0.21 -19.59 -8.76
N CYS A 209 0.24 -18.73 -9.66
CA CYS A 209 1.64 -18.72 -10.09
C CYS A 209 2.60 -18.18 -9.01
N GLY A 210 2.10 -17.32 -8.11
CA GLY A 210 2.85 -16.80 -6.95
C GLY A 210 2.86 -17.73 -5.72
N PHE A 211 2.25 -18.91 -5.81
CA PHE A 211 2.14 -19.88 -4.71
C PHE A 211 3.51 -20.28 -4.13
N LEU A 212 4.53 -20.37 -4.98
CA LEU A 212 5.90 -20.69 -4.55
C LEU A 212 6.57 -19.58 -3.73
N GLY A 213 6.09 -18.33 -3.82
CA GLY A 213 6.72 -17.17 -3.17
C GLY A 213 6.01 -16.62 -1.92
N THR A 214 4.70 -16.85 -1.77
CA THR A 214 3.88 -16.14 -0.75
C THR A 214 3.33 -17.01 0.37
N SER A 215 3.47 -18.33 0.27
CA SER A 215 2.95 -19.32 1.24
C SER A 215 3.83 -19.47 2.49
N GLN A 216 5.11 -19.10 2.40
CA GLN A 216 6.12 -19.34 3.44
C GLN A 216 5.90 -18.54 4.74
N ALA A 217 5.43 -17.28 4.64
CA ALA A 217 5.40 -16.36 5.78
C ALA A 217 4.20 -16.55 6.74
N ARG A 218 3.07 -17.12 6.28
CA ARG A 218 1.81 -17.10 7.03
C ARG A 218 1.42 -18.43 7.67
N LEU A 219 1.92 -19.56 7.16
CA LEU A 219 1.53 -20.89 7.69
C LEU A 219 2.39 -21.36 8.87
N LEU A 220 3.56 -20.76 9.07
CA LEU A 220 4.36 -20.97 10.29
C LEU A 220 3.71 -20.33 11.54
N GLU A 221 2.78 -19.38 11.36
CA GLU A 221 1.90 -18.91 12.45
C GLU A 221 0.99 -20.04 12.94
N LEU A 222 0.45 -20.86 12.04
CA LEU A 222 -0.46 -21.96 12.39
C LEU A 222 0.26 -23.11 13.11
N LYS A 223 1.53 -23.38 12.81
CA LYS A 223 2.33 -24.36 13.58
C LYS A 223 2.55 -23.93 15.03
N LYS A 224 2.59 -22.61 15.32
CA LYS A 224 2.68 -22.07 16.68
C LYS A 224 1.38 -22.23 17.48
N PHE A 225 0.22 -22.10 16.83
CA PHE A 225 -1.09 -22.31 17.47
C PHE A 225 -1.43 -23.79 17.70
N GLY A 226 -0.76 -24.72 17.01
CA GLY A 226 -0.92 -26.16 17.21
C GLY A 226 -0.05 -26.79 18.30
N SER A 227 0.85 -26.01 18.93
CA SER A 227 1.78 -26.51 19.97
C SER A 227 1.55 -25.89 21.36
N SER A 228 0.36 -25.31 21.60
CA SER A 228 -0.08 -24.82 22.92
C SER A 228 -1.13 -25.72 23.53
#